data_AF-W8X299-F1
#
_entry.id   AF-W8X299-F1
#
_cell.length_a   1.000
_cell.length_b   1.000
_cell.length_c   1.000
_cell.angle_alpha   90.00
_cell.angle_beta   90.00
_cell.angle_gamma   90.00
#
_symmetry.space_group_name_H-M   'P 1'
#
loop_
_entity.id
_entity.type
_entity.pdbx_description
1 polymer ?
#
loop_
_entity_poly.entity_id
_entity_poly.type
_entity_poly.pdbx_seq_one_letter_code
_entity_poly.pdbx_strand_id
1 'polypeptide(L)' 'MLELLQRPEGASIAQIMDATGWQAHTVRGTFAGAFKKKLGLAITSDKAQGEERVYRIGE' A
#
# COMPACT_ATOMS: atom_id res chain seq x y z
N MET A 1 -7.24 1.51 -7.34
CA MET A 1 -6.25 1.76 -6.27
C MET A 1 -6.85 1.51 -4.88
N LEU A 2 -7.87 2.26 -4.46
CA LEU A 2 -8.58 1.97 -3.19
C LEU A 2 -9.10 0.52 -3.15
N GLU A 3 -9.75 0.07 -4.23
CA GLU A 3 -10.23 -1.32 -4.35
C GLU A 3 -9.12 -2.38 -4.23
N LEU A 4 -7.88 -2.05 -4.60
CA LEU A 4 -6.72 -2.95 -4.49
C LEU A 4 -6.30 -3.10 -3.02
N LEU A 5 -6.39 -2.01 -2.26
CA LEU A 5 -6.02 -1.94 -0.84
C LEU A 5 -7.15 -2.37 0.11
N GLN A 6 -8.40 -2.34 -0.36
CA GLN A 6 -9.58 -2.83 0.37
C GLN A 6 -9.72 -4.36 0.30
N ARG A 7 -8.93 -5.05 -0.53
CA ARG A 7 -8.90 -6.51 -0.53
C ARG A 7 -8.45 -7.02 0.84
N PRO A 8 -9.01 -8.14 1.32
CA PRO A 8 -8.59 -8.74 2.60
C PRO A 8 -7.10 -9.09 2.60
N GLU A 9 -6.57 -9.50 1.45
CA GLU A 9 -5.15 -9.81 1.25
C GLU A 9 -4.29 -8.53 1.20
N GLY A 10 -4.86 -7.39 0.79
CA GLY A 10 -4.16 -6.15 0.48
C GLY A 10 -3.53 -6.12 -0.91
N ALA A 11 -2.57 -5.21 -1.09
CA ALA A 11 -1.79 -5.12 -2.32
C ALA A 11 -0.29 -5.07 -2.02
N SER A 12 0.49 -5.88 -2.74
CA SER A 12 1.95 -5.82 -2.69
C SER A 12 2.49 -4.57 -3.39
N ILE A 13 3.75 -4.22 -3.11
CA ILE A 13 4.43 -3.14 -3.84
C ILE A 13 4.38 -3.39 -5.34
N ALA A 14 4.67 -4.61 -5.80
CA ALA A 14 4.64 -4.94 -7.23
C ALA A 14 3.26 -4.70 -7.88
N GLN A 15 2.18 -5.13 -7.22
CA GLN A 15 0.81 -4.90 -7.71
C GLN A 15 0.46 -3.41 -7.77
N ILE A 16 0.92 -2.63 -6.78
CA ILE A 16 0.70 -1.19 -6.76
C ILE A 16 1.51 -0.52 -7.88
N MET A 17 2.75 -0.95 -8.11
CA MET A 17 3.59 -0.44 -9.19
C MET A 17 2.96 -0.71 -10.55
N ASP A 18 2.44 -1.92 -10.79
CA ASP A 18 1.74 -2.28 -12.03
C ASP A 18 0.49 -1.43 -12.24
N ALA A 19 -0.33 -1.26 -11.19
CA ALA A 19 -1.58 -0.50 -11.27
C ALA A 19 -1.39 1.02 -11.39
N THR A 20 -0.25 1.58 -10.98
CA THR A 20 -0.04 3.05 -10.89
C THR A 20 1.10 3.56 -11.78
N GLY A 21 1.98 2.68 -12.27
CA GLY A 21 3.24 3.05 -12.91
C GLY A 21 4.28 3.64 -11.95
N TRP A 22 4.00 3.67 -10.65
CA TRP A 22 4.95 4.20 -9.66
C TRP A 22 6.12 3.25 -9.44
N GLN A 23 7.26 3.82 -9.04
CA GLN A 23 8.38 3.01 -8.56
C GLN A 23 8.22 2.66 -7.08
N ALA A 24 8.89 1.60 -6.66
CA ALA A 24 8.81 1.09 -5.29
C ALA A 24 9.09 2.14 -4.21
N HIS A 25 9.99 3.10 -4.45
CA HIS A 25 10.31 4.17 -3.51
C HIS A 25 9.16 5.19 -3.39
N THR A 26 8.50 5.49 -4.52
CA THR A 26 7.33 6.37 -4.58
C THR A 26 6.15 5.74 -3.86
N VAL A 27 5.90 4.45 -4.09
CA VAL A 27 4.88 3.68 -3.35
C VAL A 27 5.13 3.77 -1.85
N ARG A 28 6.35 3.45 -1.39
CA ARG A 28 6.68 3.51 0.04
C ARG A 28 6.47 4.91 0.63
N GLY A 29 6.95 5.96 -0.04
CA GLY A 29 6.81 7.35 0.44
C GLY A 29 5.34 7.81 0.51
N THR A 30 4.56 7.49 -0.52
CA THR A 30 3.14 7.85 -0.60
C THR A 30 2.32 7.17 0.49
N PHE A 31 2.59 5.89 0.76
CA PHE A 31 1.85 5.12 1.76
C PHE A 31 2.32 5.41 3.20
N ALA A 32 3.59 5.73 3.41
CA ALA A 32 4.12 6.08 4.74
C ALA A 32 3.63 7.46 5.24
N GLY A 33 3.35 8.40 4.33
CA GLY A 33 3.03 9.77 4.71
C GLY A 33 1.73 10.32 4.11
N ALA A 34 1.60 10.27 2.78
CA ALA A 34 0.54 10.99 2.08
C ALA A 34 -0.84 10.38 2.32
N PHE A 35 -0.99 9.06 2.28
CA PHE A 35 -2.31 8.43 2.44
C PHE A 35 -2.86 8.58 3.87
N LYS A 36 -2.01 8.42 4.90
CA LYS A 36 -2.42 8.58 6.29
C LYS A 36 -2.80 10.04 6.62
N LYS A 37 -2.02 11.02 6.14
CA LYS A 37 -2.25 12.44 6.47
C LYS A 37 -3.24 13.17 5.55
N LYS A 38 -3.21 12.90 4.24
CA LYS A 38 -4.03 13.65 3.27
C LYS A 38 -5.40 13.03 3.04
N LEU A 39 -5.52 11.70 3.11
CA LEU A 39 -6.76 11.00 2.81
C LEU A 39 -7.48 10.49 4.06
N GLY A 40 -6.88 10.60 5.25
CA GLY A 40 -7.44 10.09 6.49
C GLY A 40 -7.59 8.56 6.50
N LEU A 41 -6.92 7.85 5.58
CA LEU A 41 -7.02 6.40 5.44
C LEU A 41 -6.05 5.74 6.42
N ALA A 42 -6.56 4.82 7.25
CA ALA A 42 -5.74 3.99 8.12
C ALA A 42 -5.08 2.87 7.29
N ILE A 43 -3.98 3.21 6.62
CA ILE A 43 -3.18 2.23 5.89
C ILE A 43 -2.33 1.43 6.88
N THR A 44 -2.45 0.11 6.83
CA THR A 44 -1.53 -0.82 7.50
C THR A 44 -0.54 -1.36 6.47
N SER A 45 0.69 -1.62 6.92
CA SER A 45 1.72 -2.26 6.11
C SER A 45 2.22 -3.49 6.83
N ASP A 46 2.03 -4.65 6.23
CA ASP A 46 2.53 -5.92 6.74
C ASP A 46 3.73 -6.37 5.92
N LYS A 47 4.71 -6.98 6.59
CA LYS A 47 5.84 -7.63 5.93
C LYS A 47 6.20 -8.86 6.75
N ALA A 48 5.60 -9.98 6.39
CA ALA A 48 6.01 -11.29 6.89
C ALA A 48 7.48 -11.60 6.50
N GLN A 49 8.14 -12.42 7.32
CA GLN A 49 9.57 -12.66 7.20
C GLN A 49 9.89 -13.39 5.89
N GLY A 50 10.57 -12.69 4.97
CA GLY A 50 10.90 -13.21 3.63
C GLY A 50 9.90 -12.84 2.54
N GLU A 51 8.78 -12.20 2.89
CA GLU A 51 7.74 -11.81 1.93
C GLU A 51 7.84 -10.34 1.51
N GLU A 52 7.20 -10.04 0.38
CA GLU A 52 7.02 -8.68 -0.09
C GLU A 52 6.11 -7.90 0.84
N ARG A 53 6.38 -6.59 0.97
CA ARG A 53 5.55 -5.72 1.79
C ARG A 53 4.18 -5.56 1.14
N VAL A 54 3.14 -5.73 1.94
CA VAL A 54 1.73 -5.62 1.55
C VAL A 54 1.09 -4.45 2.28
N TYR A 55 0.25 -3.69 1.57
CA TYR A 55 -0.50 -2.57 2.11
C TYR A 55 -2.00 -2.88 2.12
N ARG A 56 -2.68 -2.52 3.20
CA ARG A 56 -4.14 -2.66 3.38
C ARG A 56 -4.73 -1.38 3.94
N ILE A 57 -5.99 -1.10 3.61
CA ILE A 57 -6.79 -0.12 4.35
C ILE A 57 -7.43 -0.88 5.51
N GLY A 58 -7.07 -0.51 6.74
CA GLY A 58 -7.82 -0.88 7.95
C GLY A 58 -8.93 0.15 8.20
N GLU A 59 -10.02 -0.30 8.81
CA GLU A 59 -11.02 0.61 9.42
C GLU A 59 -10.45 1.31 10.66
#